data_AF-A0A2R6M2Q6-F1
#
_entry.id   AF-A0A2R6M2Q6-F1
#
_cell.length_a   1.000
_cell.length_b   1.000
_cell.length_c   1.000
_cell.angle_alpha   90.00
_cell.angle_beta   90.00
_cell.angle_gamma   90.00
#
_symmetry.space_group_name_H-M   'P 1'
#
loop_
_entity.id
_entity.type
_entity.pdbx_description
1 polymer ?
#
loop_
_entity_poly.entity_id
_entity_poly.type
_entity_poly.pdbx_seq_one_letter_code
_entity_poly.pdbx_strand_id
1 'polypeptide(L)'
;MVTVTVTAKFHNPSLTRRREWQRTTRLYRDTKQFCIDGWENGDFGKSVTTASINNDLYSAIQNQAIREAKSDHNKDGEVRYRESQPFAVNNQNWEIDMTDNGTVIVGFPCVSQWWYTPIEVYDDIADPVDRLVEGDAKKT
;
A
#
# COMPACT_ATOMS: atom_id res chain seq x y z
N MET A 1 5.86 -17.06 -9.78
CA MET A 1 5.03 -16.00 -9.19
C MET A 1 4.85 -14.95 -10.27
N VAL A 2 3.61 -14.63 -10.65
CA VAL A 2 3.33 -13.59 -11.65
C VAL A 2 2.94 -12.34 -10.89
N THR A 3 3.66 -11.25 -11.09
CA THR A 3 3.31 -9.94 -10.54
C THR A 3 2.40 -9.25 -11.54
N VAL A 4 1.16 -9.00 -11.16
CA VAL A 4 0.22 -8.20 -11.95
C VAL A 4 0.24 -6.78 -11.39
N THR A 5 0.51 -5.79 -12.25
CA THR A 5 0.46 -4.38 -11.87
C THR A 5 -0.81 -3.75 -12.42
N VAL A 6 -1.71 -3.34 -11.54
CA VAL A 6 -2.93 -2.61 -11.91
C VAL A 6 -2.72 -1.12 -11.62
N THR A 7 -2.96 -0.27 -12.63
CA THR A 7 -2.99 1.18 -12.42
C THR A 7 -4.42 1.62 -12.24
N ALA A 8 -4.81 1.97 -11.02
CA ALA A 8 -6.11 2.54 -10.72
C ALA A 8 -6.06 4.08 -10.80
N LYS A 9 -7.03 4.70 -11.47
CA LYS A 9 -7.18 6.15 -11.52
C LYS A 9 -8.40 6.56 -10.70
N PHE A 10 -8.20 7.38 -9.67
CA PHE A 10 -9.32 8.00 -8.96
C PHE A 10 -9.94 9.09 -9.81
N HIS A 11 -11.20 8.93 -10.17
CA HIS A 11 -11.97 9.96 -10.87
C HIS A 11 -12.54 10.96 -9.86
N ASN A 12 -12.30 12.26 -10.10
CA ASN A 12 -12.78 13.39 -9.30
C ASN A 12 -12.70 13.21 -7.76
N PRO A 13 -11.54 12.82 -7.19
CA PRO A 13 -11.43 12.70 -5.75
C PRO A 13 -11.65 14.06 -5.08
N SER A 14 -12.42 14.08 -4.00
CA SER A 14 -12.61 15.28 -3.19
C SER A 14 -11.26 15.83 -2.71
N LEU A 15 -11.20 17.14 -2.41
CA LEU A 15 -9.96 17.75 -1.93
C LEU A 15 -9.42 17.04 -0.67
N THR A 16 -10.31 16.67 0.25
CA THR A 16 -9.98 15.89 1.45
C THR A 16 -9.33 14.56 1.07
N ARG A 17 -9.91 13.82 0.11
CA ARG A 17 -9.34 12.56 -0.36
C ARG A 17 -8.00 12.74 -1.09
N ARG A 18 -7.80 13.84 -1.81
CA ARG A 18 -6.47 14.10 -2.40
C ARG A 18 -5.41 14.36 -1.32
N ARG A 19 -5.74 15.17 -0.31
CA ARG A 19 -4.81 15.53 0.77
C ARG A 19 -4.44 14.34 1.65
N GLU A 20 -5.41 13.50 2.00
CA GLU A 20 -5.14 12.33 2.83
C GLU A 20 -4.37 11.25 2.07
N TRP A 21 -4.61 11.06 0.76
CA TRP A 21 -3.77 10.17 -0.05
C TRP A 21 -2.32 10.65 -0.09
N GLN A 22 -2.11 11.96 -0.31
CA GLN A 22 -0.78 12.58 -0.29
C GLN A 22 -0.12 12.42 1.09
N ARG A 23 -0.86 12.61 2.18
CA ARG A 23 -0.36 12.42 3.55
C ARG A 23 0.04 10.97 3.79
N THR A 24 -0.81 10.01 3.42
CA THR A 24 -0.56 8.57 3.59
C THR A 24 0.69 8.15 2.81
N THR A 25 0.82 8.59 1.56
CA THR A 25 1.99 8.29 0.72
C THR A 25 3.27 8.89 1.29
N ARG A 26 3.22 10.12 1.83
CA ARG A 26 4.36 10.77 2.49
C ARG A 26 4.79 10.02 3.74
N LEU A 27 3.85 9.71 4.63
CA LEU A 27 4.16 8.96 5.85
C LEU A 27 4.74 7.58 5.51
N TYR A 28 4.24 6.93 4.45
CA TYR A 28 4.76 5.65 3.99
C TYR A 28 6.22 5.78 3.56
N ARG A 29 6.55 6.81 2.78
CA ARG A 29 7.93 7.16 2.42
C ARG A 29 8.79 7.42 3.64
N ASP A 30 8.31 8.25 4.55
CA ASP A 30 9.05 8.65 5.75
C ASP A 30 9.32 7.44 6.65
N THR A 31 8.36 6.51 6.74
CA THR A 31 8.53 5.25 7.48
C THR A 31 9.63 4.37 6.88
N LYS A 32 9.66 4.25 5.54
CA LYS A 32 10.70 3.49 4.86
C LYS A 32 12.08 4.13 5.07
N GLN A 33 12.19 5.45 4.94
CA GLN A 33 13.45 6.17 5.15
C GLN A 33 13.92 6.08 6.61
N PHE A 34 13.02 6.25 7.58
CA PHE A 34 13.31 6.04 9.00
C PHE A 34 13.91 4.67 9.27
N CYS A 35 13.39 3.62 8.63
CA CYS A 35 13.95 2.26 8.74
C CYS A 35 15.38 2.17 8.19
N ILE A 36 15.63 2.71 6.99
CA ILE A 36 16.97 2.74 6.39
C ILE A 36 17.95 3.50 7.26
N ASP A 37 17.61 4.74 7.62
CA ASP A 37 18.49 5.61 8.41
C ASP A 37 18.85 4.96 9.75
N GLY A 38 17.87 4.33 10.42
CA GLY A 38 18.12 3.64 11.69
C GLY A 38 19.00 2.39 11.54
N TRP A 39 18.95 1.66 10.42
CA TRP A 39 19.88 0.55 10.17
C TRP A 39 21.28 1.05 9.78
N GLU A 40 21.38 2.07 8.93
CA GLU A 40 22.67 2.65 8.50
C GLU A 40 23.42 3.33 9.66
N ASN A 41 22.71 3.98 10.58
CA ASN A 41 23.29 4.61 11.77
C ASN A 41 23.58 3.61 12.90
N GLY A 42 23.12 2.36 12.80
CA GLY A 42 23.27 1.35 13.84
C GLY A 42 22.30 1.50 15.03
N ASP A 43 21.28 2.36 14.90
CA ASP A 43 20.24 2.58 15.91
C ASP A 43 19.26 1.40 16.00
N PHE A 44 19.07 0.66 14.91
CA PHE A 44 18.16 -0.48 14.83
C PHE A 44 18.89 -1.83 14.84
N GLY A 45 18.43 -2.72 15.71
CA GLY A 45 18.77 -4.14 15.65
C GLY A 45 18.10 -4.87 14.47
N LYS A 46 18.16 -6.21 14.48
CA LYS A 46 17.62 -7.05 13.39
C LYS A 46 16.10 -6.93 13.14
N SER A 47 15.35 -6.36 14.09
CA SER A 47 13.89 -6.29 14.06
C SER A 47 13.40 -4.89 14.44
N VAL A 48 12.76 -4.22 13.48
CA VAL A 48 11.94 -3.03 13.69
C VAL A 48 10.48 -3.46 13.71
N THR A 49 9.70 -2.93 14.63
CA THR A 49 8.25 -3.23 14.72
C THR A 49 7.46 -1.94 14.56
N THR A 50 6.15 -2.07 14.31
CA THR A 50 5.24 -0.91 14.23
C THR A 50 5.24 -0.06 15.51
N ALA A 51 5.58 -0.64 16.67
CA ALA A 51 5.71 0.10 17.93
C ALA A 51 6.88 1.10 17.93
N SER A 52 7.87 0.90 17.06
CA SER A 52 9.01 1.81 16.88
C SER A 52 8.69 2.98 15.92
N ILE A 53 7.55 2.93 15.24
CA ILE A 53 7.13 3.93 14.25
C ILE A 53 6.09 4.84 14.89
N ASN A 54 6.47 6.09 15.15
CA ASN A 54 5.56 7.09 15.70
C ASN A 54 4.90 7.89 14.57
N ASN A 55 3.93 7.28 13.87
CA ASN A 55 3.07 7.98 12.94
C ASN A 55 1.68 7.34 12.81
N ASP A 56 0.76 8.07 12.17
CA ASP A 56 -0.65 7.69 12.05
C ASP A 56 -0.94 6.69 10.91
N LEU A 57 0.07 6.04 10.34
CA LEU A 57 -0.19 5.03 9.32
C LEU A 57 -0.87 3.82 9.94
N TYR A 58 -1.80 3.23 9.18
CA TYR A 58 -2.36 1.95 9.53
C TYR A 58 -1.25 0.89 9.67
N SER A 59 -1.35 0.03 10.68
CA SER A 59 -0.28 -0.91 11.04
C SER A 59 0.08 -1.87 9.91
N ALA A 60 -0.88 -2.28 9.07
CA ALA A 60 -0.61 -3.10 7.90
C ALA A 60 0.30 -2.39 6.87
N ILE A 61 0.15 -1.07 6.72
CA ILE A 61 0.99 -0.24 5.85
C ILE A 61 2.37 -0.05 6.46
N GLN A 62 2.46 0.21 7.77
CA GLN A 62 3.74 0.30 8.47
C GLN A 62 4.54 -1.00 8.34
N ASN A 63 3.88 -2.15 8.50
CA ASN A 63 4.50 -3.45 8.30
C ASN A 63 5.00 -3.66 6.87
N GLN A 64 4.22 -3.24 5.86
CA GLN A 64 4.68 -3.29 4.47
C GLN A 64 5.88 -2.38 4.24
N ALA A 65 5.88 -1.16 4.80
CA ALA A 65 7.02 -0.23 4.72
C ALA A 65 8.30 -0.85 5.32
N ILE A 66 8.20 -1.44 6.52
CA ILE A 66 9.33 -2.11 7.18
C ILE A 66 9.86 -3.26 6.29
N ARG A 67 8.97 -4.09 5.73
CA ARG A 67 9.36 -5.23 4.89
C ARG A 67 10.10 -4.78 3.64
N GLU A 68 9.62 -3.75 2.96
CA GLU A 68 10.28 -3.20 1.78
C GLU A 68 11.62 -2.57 2.13
N ALA A 69 11.66 -1.72 3.17
CA ALA A 69 12.89 -1.09 3.61
C ALA A 69 13.95 -2.14 3.98
N LYS A 70 13.55 -3.22 4.68
CA LYS A 70 14.46 -4.33 5.00
C LYS A 70 14.94 -5.05 3.74
N SER A 71 14.06 -5.27 2.77
CA SER A 71 14.45 -5.88 1.50
C SER A 71 15.40 -4.99 0.70
N ASP A 72 15.25 -3.67 0.76
CA ASP A 72 16.10 -2.73 0.05
C ASP A 72 17.45 -2.54 0.75
N HIS A 73 17.47 -2.44 2.08
CA HIS A 73 18.70 -2.39 2.89
C HIS A 73 19.59 -3.63 2.71
N ASN A 74 18.99 -4.80 2.42
CA ASN A 74 19.74 -6.02 2.17
C ASN A 74 20.37 -6.07 0.76
N LYS A 75 20.06 -5.10 -0.13
CA LYS A 75 20.68 -4.99 -1.44
C LYS A 75 21.88 -4.05 -1.33
N ASP A 76 22.90 -4.28 -2.16
CA ASP A 76 24.06 -3.39 -2.22
C ASP A 76 23.66 -2.02 -2.82
N GLY A 77 24.04 -0.94 -2.14
CA GLY A 77 23.90 0.44 -2.62
C GLY A 77 23.18 1.38 -1.65
N GLU A 78 23.33 2.70 -1.88
CA GLU A 78 22.60 3.73 -1.11
C GLU A 78 21.10 3.63 -1.40
N VAL A 79 20.29 3.52 -0.33
CA VAL A 79 18.83 3.50 -0.45
C VAL A 79 18.25 4.83 -0.02
N ARG A 80 17.64 5.55 -0.96
CA ARG A 80 16.95 6.81 -0.67
C ARG A 80 15.59 6.88 -1.34
N TYR A 81 14.56 7.10 -0.53
CA TYR A 81 13.19 7.14 -1.02
C TYR A 81 12.75 8.54 -1.45
N ARG A 82 12.09 8.62 -2.60
CA ARG A 82 11.56 9.85 -3.19
C ARG A 82 10.06 9.96 -2.96
N GLU A 83 9.53 11.17 -3.04
CA GLU A 83 8.09 11.44 -2.85
C GLU A 83 7.20 10.77 -3.89
N SER A 84 7.74 10.51 -5.09
CA SER A 84 7.03 9.93 -6.22
C SER A 84 7.01 8.40 -6.22
N GLN A 85 7.44 7.74 -5.15
CA GLN A 85 7.49 6.28 -5.14
C GLN A 85 6.10 5.65 -5.09
N PRO A 86 5.91 4.46 -5.68
CA PRO A 86 4.64 3.77 -5.65
C PRO A 86 4.28 3.35 -4.22
N PHE A 87 2.97 3.34 -3.95
CA PHE A 87 2.42 2.83 -2.71
C PHE A 87 2.23 1.31 -2.85
N ALA A 88 2.99 0.52 -2.09
CA ALA A 88 2.95 -0.92 -2.25
C ALA A 88 1.75 -1.53 -1.53
N VAL A 89 1.04 -2.38 -2.28
CA VAL A 89 -0.11 -3.13 -1.79
C VAL A 89 0.22 -4.61 -1.70
N ASN A 90 -0.36 -5.31 -0.72
CA ASN A 90 -0.24 -6.73 -0.46
C ASN A 90 -1.59 -7.26 0.09
N ASN A 91 -1.71 -8.58 0.24
CA ASN A 91 -2.92 -9.23 0.74
C ASN A 91 -3.47 -8.76 2.11
N GLN A 92 -2.72 -7.95 2.87
CA GLN A 92 -3.10 -7.42 4.19
C GLN A 92 -3.50 -5.93 4.15
N ASN A 93 -3.25 -5.19 3.07
CA ASN A 93 -3.48 -3.75 3.00
C ASN A 93 -4.27 -3.31 1.75
N TRP A 94 -4.97 -4.24 1.09
CA TRP A 94 -6.01 -3.93 0.12
C TRP A 94 -7.12 -4.97 0.12
N GLU A 95 -8.28 -4.59 -0.41
CA GLU A 95 -9.39 -5.49 -0.69
C GLU A 95 -10.16 -5.07 -1.94
N ILE A 96 -10.95 -6.00 -2.46
CA ILE A 96 -11.85 -5.80 -3.58
C ILE A 96 -13.19 -6.42 -3.20
N ASP A 97 -14.26 -5.73 -3.56
CA ASP A 97 -15.63 -6.13 -3.25
C ASP A 97 -16.56 -5.63 -4.35
N MET A 98 -17.82 -6.03 -4.30
CA MET A 98 -18.87 -5.59 -5.21
C MET A 98 -20.03 -5.00 -4.41
N THR A 99 -20.43 -3.78 -4.77
CA THR A 99 -21.61 -3.14 -4.17
C THR A 99 -22.91 -3.79 -4.66
N ASP A 100 -24.02 -3.59 -3.94
CA ASP A 100 -25.34 -4.15 -4.27
C ASP A 100 -25.84 -3.85 -5.70
N ASN A 101 -25.33 -2.78 -6.32
CA ASN A 101 -25.66 -2.40 -7.70
C ASN A 101 -24.66 -2.93 -8.75
N GLY A 102 -23.78 -3.88 -8.38
CA GLY A 102 -22.82 -4.52 -9.27
C GLY A 102 -21.56 -3.71 -9.57
N THR A 103 -21.27 -2.64 -8.81
CA THR A 103 -20.03 -1.86 -9.01
C THR A 103 -18.88 -2.49 -8.24
N VAL A 104 -17.80 -2.85 -8.94
CA VAL A 104 -16.58 -3.34 -8.29
C VAL A 104 -15.87 -2.18 -7.61
N ILE A 105 -15.51 -2.36 -6.35
CA ILE A 105 -14.80 -1.39 -5.52
C ILE A 105 -13.47 -1.96 -5.03
N VAL A 106 -12.45 -1.10 -4.93
CA VAL A 106 -11.17 -1.42 -4.28
C VAL A 106 -11.03 -0.59 -3.01
N GLY A 107 -10.70 -1.29 -1.93
CA GLY A 107 -10.44 -0.76 -0.61
C GLY A 107 -8.94 -0.73 -0.28
N PHE A 108 -8.46 0.34 0.34
CA PHE A 108 -7.13 0.40 0.94
C PHE A 108 -7.14 1.27 2.20
N PRO A 109 -6.29 0.99 3.20
CA PRO A 109 -6.20 1.79 4.40
C PRO A 109 -5.53 3.14 4.11
N CYS A 110 -6.10 4.21 4.67
CA CYS A 110 -5.48 5.52 4.79
C CYS A 110 -5.22 5.85 6.27
N VAL A 111 -4.66 7.04 6.53
CA VAL A 111 -4.40 7.52 7.89
C VAL A 111 -5.65 7.55 8.77
N SER A 112 -6.80 8.00 8.25
CA SER A 112 -8.02 8.13 9.05
C SER A 112 -8.89 6.88 9.06
N GLN A 113 -9.00 6.19 7.93
CA GLN A 113 -9.89 5.04 7.73
C GLN A 113 -9.59 4.30 6.43
N TRP A 114 -10.27 3.18 6.20
CA TRP A 114 -10.29 2.51 4.90
C TRP A 114 -11.04 3.34 3.85
N TRP A 115 -10.47 3.38 2.67
CA TRP A 115 -11.03 4.10 1.53
C TRP A 115 -11.43 3.14 0.45
N TYR A 116 -12.66 3.29 -0.01
CA TYR A 116 -13.22 2.51 -1.09
C TYR A 116 -13.45 3.41 -2.29
N THR A 117 -13.00 2.95 -3.45
CA THR A 117 -13.25 3.61 -4.73
C THR A 117 -13.84 2.60 -5.71
N PRO A 118 -14.83 2.98 -6.52
CA PRO A 118 -15.18 2.18 -7.68
C PRO A 118 -13.99 2.10 -8.65
N ILE A 119 -13.89 0.99 -9.35
CA ILE A 119 -12.94 0.77 -10.44
C ILE A 119 -13.68 0.37 -11.71
N GLU A 120 -13.11 0.74 -12.86
CA GLU A 120 -13.53 0.20 -14.15
C GLU A 120 -12.82 -1.15 -14.36
N VAL A 121 -13.61 -2.18 -14.64
CA VAL A 121 -13.10 -3.52 -14.97
C VAL A 121 -13.19 -3.68 -16.47
N TYR A 122 -12.05 -3.85 -17.11
CA TYR A 122 -11.97 -4.11 -18.54
C TYR A 122 -12.10 -5.61 -18.82
N ASP A 123 -12.58 -5.98 -20.02
CA ASP A 123 -12.86 -7.37 -20.39
C ASP A 123 -11.65 -8.32 -20.20
N ASP A 124 -10.42 -7.81 -20.37
CA ASP A 124 -9.19 -8.59 -20.21
C ASP A 124 -8.85 -8.93 -18.75
N ILE A 125 -9.48 -8.26 -17.79
CA ILE A 125 -9.29 -8.47 -16.35
C ILE A 125 -10.59 -8.85 -15.61
N ALA A 126 -11.69 -9.08 -16.33
CA ALA A 126 -12.99 -9.43 -15.74
C ALA A 126 -12.94 -10.76 -14.95
N ASP A 127 -12.58 -11.88 -15.59
CA ASP A 127 -12.54 -13.19 -14.90
C ASP A 127 -11.62 -13.20 -13.66
N PRO A 128 -10.39 -12.62 -13.69
CA PRO A 128 -9.58 -12.50 -12.49
C PRO A 128 -10.22 -11.68 -11.37
N VAL A 129 -10.92 -10.59 -11.71
CA VAL A 129 -11.60 -9.73 -10.74
C VAL A 129 -12.79 -10.46 -10.11
N ASP A 130 -13.63 -11.12 -10.91
CA ASP A 130 -14.80 -11.85 -10.41
C ASP A 130 -14.38 -12.94 -9.43
N ARG A 131 -13.35 -13.72 -9.77
CA ARG A 131 -12.80 -14.74 -8.86
C ARG A 131 -12.25 -14.16 -7.56
N LEU A 132 -11.70 -12.93 -7.59
CA LEU A 132 -11.24 -12.27 -6.36
C LEU A 132 -12.41 -11.81 -5.49
N VAL A 133 -13.47 -11.29 -6.10
CA VAL A 133 -14.70 -10.85 -5.41
C VAL A 133 -15.42 -12.05 -4.78
N GLU A 134 -15.53 -13.16 -5.50
CA GLU A 134 -16.17 -14.40 -5.03
C GLU A 134 -15.37 -15.13 -3.94
N GLY A 135 -14.11 -14.73 -3.72
CA GLY A 135 -13.19 -15.39 -2.78
C GLY A 135 -12.52 -16.65 -3.34
N ASP A 136 -12.72 -16.95 -4.62
CA ASP A 136 -12.17 -18.08 -5.37
C ASP A 136 -10.70 -17.89 -5.79
N ALA A 137 -10.20 -16.66 -5.68
CA ALA A 137 -8.80 -16.31 -5.90
C ALA A 137 -8.18 -15.70 -4.62
N LYS A 138 -6.89 -16.00 -4.41
CA LYS A 138 -6.12 -15.38 -3.32
C LYS A 138 -5.60 -14.02 -3.77
N LYS A 139 -5.69 -13.03 -2.87
CA LYS A 139 -4.92 -11.79 -2.97
C LYS A 139 -3.42 -12.14 -3.01
N THR A 140 -2.72 -11.74 -4.06
CA THR A 140 -1.27 -11.92 -4.22
C THR A 140 -0.57 -10.58 -4.30
#